data_AF-A0A963JT99-F1
#
_entry.id   AF-A0A963JT99-F1
#
_cell.length_a   1.000
_cell.length_b   1.000
_cell.length_c   1.000
_cell.angle_alpha   90.00
_cell.angle_beta   90.00
_cell.angle_gamma   90.00
#
_symmetry.space_group_name_H-M   'P 1'
#
loop_
_entity.id
_entity.type
_entity.pdbx_description
1 polymer ?
#
loop_
_entity_poly.entity_id
_entity_poly.type
_entity_poly.pdbx_seq_one_letter_code
_entity_poly.pdbx_strand_id
1 'polypeptide(L)'
;HYQYMSARCRSLDSGIRSAYSRGIKPDVVEGMRREYKRDCREQEQEAYSQLSSERRDLKKQRREEEKSAQLAEQSQREQEQRFLQQCAESRRIIAAKRARTDLTEGERNELSRFEDAFLARCKR
;
A
#
# COMPACT_ATOMS: atom_id res chain seq x y z
N HIS A 1 9.34 13.18 19.00
CA HIS A 1 10.62 13.80 18.63
C HIS A 1 11.68 13.45 19.68
N TYR A 2 11.38 13.46 20.99
CA TYR A 2 12.31 13.01 22.04
C TYR A 2 13.11 11.72 21.78
N GLN A 3 12.53 10.73 21.12
CA GLN A 3 13.24 9.49 20.75
C GLN A 3 14.47 9.71 19.86
N TYR A 4 14.51 10.80 19.10
CA TYR A 4 15.65 11.20 18.25
C TYR A 4 16.62 12.16 18.97
N MET A 5 16.32 12.55 20.21
CA MET A 5 17.19 13.42 20.99
C MET A 5 18.14 12.61 21.86
N SER A 6 19.34 13.16 22.10
CA SER A 6 20.29 12.57 23.05
C SER A 6 19.68 12.41 24.45
N ALA A 7 20.18 11.41 25.20
CA ALA A 7 19.72 11.16 26.57
C ALA A 7 19.90 12.38 27.49
N ARG A 8 20.97 13.16 27.29
CA ARG A 8 21.23 14.41 28.01
C ARG A 8 20.13 15.43 27.80
N CYS A 9 19.79 15.74 26.54
CA CYS A 9 18.77 16.74 26.24
C CYS A 9 17.37 16.31 26.68
N ARG A 10 17.04 15.02 26.58
CA ARG A 10 15.81 14.45 27.14
C ARG A 10 15.73 14.63 28.66
N SER A 11 16.82 14.33 29.37
CA SER A 11 16.89 14.47 30.82
C SER A 11 16.76 15.94 31.25
N LEU A 12 17.42 16.85 30.53
CA LEU A 12 17.38 18.28 30.81
C LEU A 12 15.97 18.88 30.59
N ASP A 13 15.29 18.56 29.48
CA ASP A 13 13.90 18.98 29.25
C ASP A 13 12.94 18.41 30.30
N SER A 14 13.07 17.12 30.62
CA SER A 14 12.29 16.48 31.68
C SER A 14 12.53 17.13 33.05
N GLY A 15 13.78 17.47 33.34
CA GLY A 15 14.19 18.21 34.53
C GLY A 15 13.53 19.59 34.59
N ILE A 16 13.55 20.36 33.49
CA ILE A 16 12.90 21.68 33.39
C ILE A 16 11.39 21.56 33.61
N ARG A 17 10.73 20.59 32.96
CA ARG A 17 9.27 20.38 33.05
C ARG A 17 8.80 20.01 34.44
N SER A 18 9.56 19.17 35.13
CA SER A 18 9.24 18.72 36.49
C SER A 18 9.84 19.62 37.58
N ALA A 19 10.58 20.67 37.21
CA ALA A 19 11.38 21.45 38.14
C ALA A 19 10.58 22.05 39.30
N TYR A 20 9.45 22.69 39.00
CA TYR A 20 8.62 23.34 40.02
C TYR A 20 7.93 22.33 40.94
N SER A 21 7.49 21.19 40.40
CA SER A 21 6.92 20.10 41.21
C SER A 21 7.94 19.47 42.17
N ARG A 22 9.24 19.59 41.87
CA ARG A 22 10.35 19.10 42.68
C ARG A 22 10.93 20.19 43.62
N GLY A 23 10.31 21.37 43.67
CA GLY A 23 10.78 22.47 44.52
C GLY A 23 12.10 23.11 44.05
N ILE A 24 12.47 22.94 42.77
CA ILE A 24 13.67 23.58 42.21
C ILE A 24 13.45 25.09 42.13
N LYS A 25 14.45 25.86 42.59
CA LYS A 25 14.37 27.33 42.61
C LYS A 25 14.31 27.91 41.19
N PRO A 26 13.55 29.01 40.96
CA PRO A 26 13.36 29.59 39.63
C PRO A 26 14.66 29.99 38.89
N ASP A 27 15.68 30.46 39.60
CA ASP A 27 16.99 30.83 39.06
C ASP A 27 17.72 29.61 38.47
N VAL A 28 17.66 28.46 39.15
CA VAL A 28 18.22 27.20 38.65
C VAL A 28 17.47 26.75 37.40
N VAL A 29 16.14 26.87 37.38
CA VAL A 29 15.32 26.55 36.20
C VAL A 29 15.69 27.44 35.01
N GLU A 30 15.96 28.72 35.25
CA GLU A 30 16.39 29.63 34.21
C GLU A 30 17.76 29.22 33.64
N GLY A 31 18.71 28.83 34.50
CA GLY A 31 19.99 28.26 34.08
C GLY A 31 19.83 27.03 33.19
N MET A 32 18.99 26.08 33.62
CA MET A 32 18.67 24.87 32.84
C MET A 32 18.05 25.22 31.48
N ARG A 33 17.14 26.20 31.42
CA ARG A 33 16.54 26.67 30.16
C ARG A 33 17.57 27.28 29.21
N ARG A 34 18.54 28.04 29.74
CA ARG A 34 19.64 28.60 28.94
C ARG A 34 20.54 27.51 28.38
N GLU A 35 20.88 26.52 29.20
CA GLU A 35 21.65 25.35 28.79
C GLU A 35 20.92 24.55 27.70
N TYR A 36 19.63 24.28 27.89
CA TYR A 36 18.80 23.59 26.90
C TYR A 36 18.75 24.35 25.57
N LYS A 37 18.56 25.67 25.62
CA LYS A 37 18.52 26.51 24.41
C LYS A 37 19.85 26.50 23.66
N ARG A 38 20.98 26.44 24.38
CA ARG A 38 22.32 26.43 23.79
C ARG A 38 22.68 25.07 23.20
N ASP A 39 22.41 23.99 23.94
CA ASP A 39 23.00 22.68 23.66
C ASP A 39 22.00 21.69 23.02
N CYS A 40 20.70 21.96 23.10
CA CYS A 40 19.65 21.02 22.71
C CYS A 40 18.68 21.54 21.65
N ARG A 41 18.71 22.83 21.33
CA ARG A 41 17.77 23.46 20.38
C ARG A 41 17.90 22.89 18.96
N GLU A 42 19.12 22.65 18.51
CA GLU A 42 19.38 22.08 17.18
C GLU A 42 18.91 20.62 17.11
N GLN A 43 19.28 19.81 18.10
CA GLN A 43 18.81 18.42 18.22
C GLN A 43 17.28 18.34 18.28
N GLU A 44 16.62 19.28 18.96
CA GLU A 44 15.16 19.35 18.99
C GLU A 44 14.59 19.60 17.59
N GLN A 45 15.12 20.57 16.85
CA GLN A 45 14.69 20.87 15.48
C GLN A 45 14.89 19.67 14.55
N GLU A 46 16.05 19.03 14.60
CA GLU A 46 16.34 17.83 13.82
C GLU A 46 15.40 16.68 14.19
N ALA A 47 15.16 16.46 15.48
CA ALA A 47 14.26 15.43 15.97
C ALA A 47 12.80 15.64 15.52
N TYR A 48 12.35 16.90 15.42
CA TYR A 48 11.05 17.23 14.83
C TYR A 48 11.03 17.00 13.33
N SER A 49 12.10 17.37 12.62
CA SER A 49 12.23 17.14 11.19
C SER A 49 12.17 15.64 10.85
N GLN A 50 12.94 14.81 11.57
CA GLN A 50 12.96 13.35 11.41
C GLN A 50 11.59 12.72 11.68
N LEU A 51 10.92 13.11 12.77
CA LEU A 51 9.57 12.62 13.05
C LEU A 51 8.58 13.00 11.93
N SER A 52 8.72 14.20 11.37
CA SER A 52 7.87 14.68 10.29
C SER A 52 8.14 13.95 8.98
N SER A 53 9.41 13.70 8.63
CA SER A 53 9.76 12.88 7.46
C SER A 53 9.24 11.46 7.60
N GLU A 54 9.47 10.78 8.72
CA GLU A 54 8.97 9.42 8.93
C GLU A 54 7.45 9.32 8.81
N ARG A 55 6.72 10.29 9.39
CA ARG A 55 5.25 10.33 9.24
C ARG A 55 4.80 10.51 7.80
N ARG A 56 5.55 11.28 7.00
CA ARG A 56 5.27 11.45 5.57
C ARG A 56 5.60 10.18 4.80
N ASP A 57 6.71 9.52 5.12
CA ASP A 57 7.14 8.29 4.47
C ASP A 57 6.17 7.14 4.75
N LEU A 58 5.73 6.98 6.00
CA LEU A 58 4.69 6.00 6.36
C LEU A 58 3.37 6.24 5.62
N LYS A 59 2.95 7.51 5.51
CA LYS A 59 1.73 7.85 4.73
C LYS A 59 1.92 7.57 3.24
N LYS A 60 3.11 7.82 2.70
CA LYS A 60 3.44 7.56 1.31
C LYS A 60 3.43 6.06 1.02
N GLN A 61 4.10 5.26 1.85
CA GLN A 61 4.12 3.80 1.75
C GLN A 61 2.71 3.22 1.77
N ARG A 62 1.87 3.62 2.74
CA ARG A 62 0.48 3.18 2.79
C ARG A 62 -0.31 3.51 1.53
N ARG A 63 -0.14 4.72 0.97
CA ARG A 63 -0.81 5.09 -0.29
C ARG A 63 -0.31 4.29 -1.48
N GLU A 64 0.99 3.97 -1.52
CA GLU A 64 1.57 3.16 -2.58
C GLU A 64 1.08 1.70 -2.50
N GLU A 65 0.96 1.14 -1.30
CA GLU A 65 0.35 -0.17 -1.05
C GLU A 65 -1.14 -0.20 -1.43
N GLU A 66 -1.92 0.80 -1.02
CA GLU A 66 -3.33 0.92 -1.40
C GLU A 66 -3.50 1.04 -2.92
N LYS A 67 -2.64 1.81 -3.59
CA LYS A 67 -2.66 1.96 -5.04
C LYS A 67 -2.28 0.67 -5.77
N SER A 68 -1.26 -0.05 -5.29
CA SER A 68 -0.85 -1.31 -5.91
C SER A 68 -1.93 -2.39 -5.76
N ALA A 69 -2.59 -2.45 -4.60
CA ALA A 69 -3.73 -3.34 -4.37
C ALA A 69 -4.90 -3.03 -5.31
N GLN A 70 -5.25 -1.75 -5.48
CA GLN A 70 -6.30 -1.32 -6.41
C GLN A 70 -5.98 -1.69 -7.86
N LEU A 71 -4.73 -1.50 -8.30
CA LEU A 71 -4.31 -1.87 -9.66
C LEU A 71 -4.35 -3.39 -9.87
N ALA A 72 -3.96 -4.18 -8.86
CA ALA A 72 -4.04 -5.63 -8.91
C ALA A 72 -5.51 -6.11 -9.02
N GLU A 73 -6.41 -5.53 -8.23
CA GLU A 73 -7.84 -5.85 -8.29
C GLU A 73 -8.46 -5.46 -9.65
N GLN A 74 -8.14 -4.28 -10.17
CA GLN A 74 -8.58 -3.85 -11.51
C GLN A 74 -8.09 -4.82 -12.59
N SER A 75 -6.81 -5.18 -12.56
CA SER A 75 -6.22 -6.14 -13.51
C SER A 75 -6.91 -7.51 -13.43
N GLN A 76 -7.22 -8.00 -12.24
CA GLN A 76 -7.96 -9.25 -12.07
C GLN A 76 -9.37 -9.17 -12.67
N ARG A 77 -10.10 -8.09 -12.37
CA ARG A 77 -11.45 -7.86 -12.94
C ARG A 77 -11.42 -7.77 -14.46
N GLU A 78 -10.44 -7.08 -15.03
CA GLU A 78 -10.27 -7.01 -16.48
C GLU A 78 -9.96 -8.38 -17.09
N GLN A 79 -9.10 -9.17 -16.47
CA GLN A 79 -8.78 -10.52 -16.93
C GLN A 79 -10.01 -11.43 -16.87
N GLU A 80 -10.78 -11.37 -15.80
CA GLU A 80 -12.03 -12.12 -15.65
C GLU A 80 -13.05 -11.70 -16.73
N GLN A 81 -13.23 -10.40 -16.96
CA GLN A 81 -14.12 -9.92 -18.02
C GLN A 81 -13.68 -10.38 -19.41
N ARG A 82 -12.38 -10.31 -19.72
CA ARG A 82 -11.84 -10.81 -20.99
C ARG A 82 -12.06 -12.31 -21.14
N PHE A 83 -11.86 -13.07 -20.07
CA PHE A 83 -12.11 -14.51 -20.06
C PHE A 83 -13.59 -14.84 -20.33
N LEU A 84 -14.51 -14.16 -19.64
CA LEU A 84 -15.95 -14.31 -19.86
C LEU A 84 -16.36 -13.96 -21.29
N GLN A 85 -15.80 -12.89 -21.86
CA GLN A 85 -16.04 -12.51 -23.26
C GLN A 85 -15.55 -13.60 -24.23
N GLN A 86 -14.33 -14.13 -24.04
CA GLN A 86 -13.80 -15.22 -24.86
C GLN A 86 -14.67 -16.47 -24.79
N CYS A 87 -15.18 -16.81 -23.60
CA CYS A 87 -16.09 -17.93 -23.41
C CYS A 87 -17.46 -17.69 -24.06
N ALA A 88 -17.99 -16.47 -24.00
CA ALA A 88 -19.23 -16.12 -24.67
C ALA A 88 -19.11 -16.20 -26.20
N GLU A 89 -18.01 -15.69 -26.76
CA GLU A 89 -17.75 -15.72 -28.20
C GLU A 89 -17.53 -17.13 -28.73
N SER A 90 -16.70 -17.94 -28.04
CA SER A 90 -16.53 -19.35 -28.42
C SER A 90 -17.85 -20.13 -28.39
N ARG A 91 -18.71 -19.89 -27.38
CA ARG A 91 -20.06 -20.47 -27.34
C ARG A 91 -20.93 -20.05 -28.53
N ARG A 92 -20.87 -18.78 -28.95
CA ARG A 92 -21.57 -18.28 -30.15
C ARG A 92 -21.08 -18.99 -31.41
N ILE A 93 -19.77 -19.12 -31.58
CA ILE A 93 -19.16 -19.80 -32.73
C ILE A 93 -19.59 -21.27 -32.78
N ILE A 94 -19.56 -21.98 -31.65
CA ILE A 94 -20.01 -23.38 -31.57
C ILE A 94 -21.48 -23.49 -31.97
N ALA A 95 -22.35 -22.63 -31.41
CA ALA A 95 -23.77 -22.62 -31.74
C ALA A 95 -24.02 -22.36 -33.23
N ALA A 96 -23.31 -21.38 -33.82
CA ALA A 96 -23.41 -21.06 -35.24
C ALA A 96 -22.93 -22.22 -36.13
N LYS A 97 -21.81 -22.87 -35.78
CA LYS A 97 -21.33 -24.03 -36.53
C LYS A 97 -22.26 -25.24 -36.39
N ARG A 98 -22.79 -25.52 -35.19
CA ARG A 98 -23.78 -26.61 -34.98
C ARG A 98 -25.08 -26.41 -35.75
N ALA A 99 -25.50 -25.16 -35.97
CA ALA A 99 -26.70 -24.85 -36.73
C ALA A 99 -26.56 -25.12 -38.24
N ARG A 100 -25.33 -25.27 -38.76
CA ARG A 100 -25.08 -25.59 -40.17
C ARG A 100 -25.35 -27.08 -40.44
N THR A 101 -26.10 -27.36 -41.49
CA THR A 101 -26.45 -28.73 -41.93
C THR A 101 -25.50 -29.28 -43.00
N ASP A 102 -24.58 -28.46 -43.53
CA ASP A 102 -23.71 -28.73 -44.68
C ASP A 102 -22.24 -29.02 -44.31
N LEU A 103 -21.95 -29.28 -43.03
CA LEU A 103 -20.58 -29.52 -42.55
C LEU A 103 -19.96 -30.79 -43.15
N THR A 104 -18.77 -30.62 -43.73
CA THR A 104 -17.90 -31.72 -44.19
C THR A 104 -17.32 -32.51 -43.00
N GLU A 105 -16.84 -33.73 -43.23
CA GLU A 105 -16.28 -34.58 -42.17
C GLU A 105 -15.06 -33.94 -41.47
N GLY A 106 -14.21 -33.25 -42.24
CA GLY A 106 -13.08 -32.49 -41.68
C GLY A 106 -13.53 -31.35 -40.76
N GLU A 107 -14.52 -30.56 -41.18
CA GLU A 107 -15.06 -29.47 -40.37
C GLU A 107 -15.76 -29.95 -39.10
N ARG A 108 -16.40 -31.14 -39.13
CA ARG A 108 -16.99 -31.76 -37.93
C ARG A 108 -15.93 -32.16 -36.91
N ASN A 109 -14.82 -32.74 -37.37
CA ASN A 109 -13.70 -33.10 -36.50
C ASN A 109 -13.04 -31.85 -35.87
N GLU A 110 -12.89 -30.77 -36.65
CA GLU A 110 -12.42 -29.49 -36.11
C GLU A 110 -13.40 -28.88 -35.10
N LEU A 111 -14.70 -28.93 -35.38
CA LEU A 111 -15.74 -28.45 -34.45
C LEU A 111 -15.70 -29.25 -33.14
N SER A 112 -15.58 -30.58 -33.19
CA SER A 112 -15.46 -31.42 -31.99
C SER A 112 -14.24 -31.04 -31.15
N ARG A 113 -13.06 -30.86 -31.77
CA ARG A 113 -11.85 -30.44 -31.06
C ARG A 113 -12.00 -29.04 -30.44
N PHE A 114 -12.68 -28.14 -31.14
CA PHE A 114 -12.95 -26.80 -30.64
C PHE A 114 -13.90 -26.81 -29.43
N GLU A 115 -14.93 -27.67 -29.48
CA GLU A 115 -15.84 -27.89 -28.36
C GLU A 115 -15.12 -28.47 -27.13
N ASP A 116 -14.27 -29.47 -27.30
CA ASP A 116 -13.47 -30.03 -26.21
C ASP A 116 -12.56 -28.96 -25.58
N ALA A 117 -11.91 -28.16 -26.42
CA ALA A 117 -11.05 -27.07 -25.97
C ALA A 117 -11.82 -25.92 -25.31
N PHE A 118 -13.08 -25.70 -25.67
CA PHE A 118 -14.00 -24.78 -24.99
C PHE A 118 -14.41 -25.35 -23.63
N LEU A 119 -14.82 -26.62 -23.56
CA LEU A 119 -15.22 -27.28 -22.31
C LEU A 119 -14.06 -27.27 -21.30
N ALA A 120 -12.85 -27.60 -21.73
CA ALA A 120 -11.66 -27.61 -20.88
C ALA A 120 -11.28 -26.23 -20.30
N ARG A 121 -11.61 -25.14 -21.01
CA ARG A 121 -11.23 -23.77 -20.62
C ARG A 121 -12.34 -23.00 -19.91
N CYS A 122 -13.56 -23.08 -20.42
CA CYS A 122 -14.67 -22.21 -20.05
C CYS A 122 -15.72 -22.90 -19.18
N LYS A 123 -15.69 -24.24 -19.07
CA LYS A 123 -16.66 -25.01 -18.29
C LYS A 123 -15.93 -25.61 -17.09
N ARG A 124 -15.80 -24.81 -16.03
CA ARG A 124 -15.47 -25.25 -14.67
C ARG A 124 -16.60 -24.86 -13.74
#